data_AF-A0A842XE33-F1
#
_entry.id   AF-A0A842XE33-F1
#
_cell.length_a   1.000
_cell.length_b   1.000
_cell.length_c   1.000
_cell.angle_alpha   90.00
_cell.angle_beta   90.00
_cell.angle_gamma   90.00
#
_symmetry.space_group_name_H-M   'P 1'
#
loop_
_entity.id
_entity.type
_entity.pdbx_description
1 polymer ?
#
loop_
_entity_poly.entity_id
_entity_poly.type
_entity_poly.pdbx_seq_one_letter_code
_entity_poly.pdbx_strand_id
1 'polypeptide(L)'
;MRYERRGRGERRGFGRGFPPKPVELGKEYDVEIQETSRRGEGITRIKGLVTFVPNTKPGDHVRIKITRISRRFAEAEVVGEAEAKEVEEAEEEETAEEGEAE
;
A
#
# COMPACT_ATOMS: atom_id res chain seq x y z
N MET A 1 22.46 54.84 29.35
CA MET A 1 22.72 53.40 29.07
C MET A 1 22.05 52.60 30.17
N ARG A 2 21.29 51.52 29.98
CA ARG A 2 20.97 50.69 28.82
C ARG A 2 19.64 49.99 29.19
N TYR A 3 18.72 49.95 28.24
CA TYR A 3 17.35 49.44 28.32
C TYR A 3 17.25 48.01 28.89
N GLU A 4 16.25 47.81 29.75
CA GLU A 4 15.55 46.54 29.91
C GLU A 4 15.04 46.07 28.54
N ARG A 5 15.83 45.21 27.89
CA ARG A 5 15.41 44.46 26.72
C ARG A 5 16.33 43.26 26.56
N ARG A 6 15.88 42.09 27.02
CA ARG A 6 15.92 40.85 26.23
C ARG A 6 14.84 39.89 26.72
N GLY A 7 13.64 40.09 26.20
CA GLY A 7 12.76 38.96 25.93
C GLY A 7 13.44 38.00 24.94
N ARG A 8 13.62 36.76 25.37
CA ARG A 8 13.73 35.55 24.55
C ARG A 8 13.27 34.42 25.48
N GLY A 9 11.99 34.36 25.83
CA GLY A 9 10.99 34.04 24.83
C GLY A 9 11.28 32.63 24.34
N GLU A 10 10.96 31.66 25.19
CA GLU A 10 10.49 30.33 24.85
C GLU A 10 10.09 30.23 23.38
N ARG A 11 11.04 29.86 22.53
CA ARG A 11 10.73 29.43 21.17
C ARG A 11 11.30 28.04 20.99
N ARG A 12 10.66 27.12 21.71
CA ARG A 12 9.92 26.00 21.12
C ARG A 12 9.91 26.10 19.60
N GLY A 13 11.00 25.63 19.04
CA GLY A 13 11.20 25.40 17.63
C GLY A 13 11.79 24.02 17.53
N PHE A 14 11.11 23.02 18.12
CA PHE A 14 11.13 21.68 17.59
C PHE A 14 10.91 21.85 16.10
N GLY A 15 12.01 21.84 15.34
CA GLY A 15 12.00 21.94 13.90
C GLY A 15 10.94 20.98 13.46
N ARG A 16 9.85 21.53 12.94
CA ARG A 16 8.65 20.82 12.53
C ARG A 16 9.13 19.85 11.47
N GLY A 17 9.54 18.67 11.95
CA GLY A 17 10.12 17.63 11.14
C GLY A 17 9.12 17.41 10.05
N PHE A 18 9.53 17.74 8.83
CA PHE A 18 8.81 17.31 7.65
C PHE A 18 8.61 15.81 7.87
N PRO A 19 7.37 15.32 8.05
CA PRO A 19 7.18 13.91 8.34
C PRO A 19 7.90 13.14 7.23
N PRO A 20 8.72 12.13 7.58
CA PRO A 20 9.45 11.38 6.59
C PRO A 20 8.45 10.91 5.54
N LYS A 21 8.76 11.16 4.27
CA LYS A 21 7.88 10.74 3.17
C LYS A 21 7.65 9.24 3.37
N PRO A 22 6.40 8.79 3.54
CA PRO A 22 6.10 7.42 3.98
C PRO A 22 6.53 6.35 2.97
N VAL A 23 6.84 6.77 1.74
CA VAL A 23 7.28 5.96 0.62
C VAL A 23 8.47 6.62 -0.09
N GLU A 24 9.38 5.79 -0.58
CA GLU A 24 10.57 6.17 -1.33
C GLU A 24 10.50 5.62 -2.76
N LEU A 25 11.01 6.40 -3.71
CA LEU A 25 11.11 6.00 -5.12
C LEU A 25 12.05 4.80 -5.25
N GLY A 26 11.66 3.83 -6.07
CA GLY A 26 12.45 2.64 -6.38
C GLY A 26 12.42 1.55 -5.30
N LYS A 27 11.70 1.75 -4.19
CA LYS A 27 11.48 0.71 -3.19
C LYS A 27 10.34 -0.22 -3.61
N GLU A 28 10.52 -1.47 -3.23
CA GLU A 28 9.56 -2.55 -3.40
C GLU A 28 8.71 -2.69 -2.14
N TYR A 29 7.42 -2.92 -2.33
CA TYR A 29 6.47 -3.15 -1.25
C TYR A 29 5.54 -4.29 -1.63
N ASP A 30 5.36 -5.21 -0.69
CA ASP A 30 4.27 -6.18 -0.71
C ASP A 30 2.99 -5.45 -0.29
N VAL A 31 2.00 -5.43 -1.18
CA VAL A 31 0.73 -4.75 -0.94
C VAL A 31 -0.42 -5.63 -1.39
N GLU A 32 -1.53 -5.45 -0.71
CA GLU A 32 -2.82 -6.00 -1.10
C GLU A 32 -3.58 -4.95 -1.91
N ILE A 33 -4.19 -5.38 -3.00
CA ILE A 33 -5.04 -4.53 -3.82
C ILE A 33 -6.44 -4.49 -3.21
N GLN A 34 -6.88 -3.30 -2.79
CA GLN A 34 -8.16 -3.14 -2.13
C GLN A 34 -9.32 -3.08 -3.13
N GLU A 35 -9.12 -2.38 -4.24
CA GLU A 35 -10.17 -2.14 -5.22
C GLU A 35 -9.57 -2.01 -6.61
N THR A 36 -10.37 -2.25 -7.66
CA THR A 36 -9.99 -1.98 -9.04
C THR A 36 -10.86 -0.85 -9.61
N SER A 37 -10.22 0.13 -10.23
CA SER A 37 -10.88 1.23 -10.93
C SER A 37 -11.63 0.72 -12.17
N ARG A 38 -12.58 1.51 -12.68
CA ARG A 38 -13.32 1.21 -13.93
C ARG A 38 -12.44 1.02 -15.17
N ARG A 39 -11.17 1.46 -15.11
CA ARG A 39 -10.17 1.32 -16.17
C ARG A 39 -9.31 0.06 -16.05
N GLY A 40 -9.50 -0.78 -15.03
CA GLY A 40 -8.67 -1.96 -14.78
C GLY A 40 -7.36 -1.66 -14.03
N GLU A 41 -7.30 -0.52 -13.34
CA GLU A 41 -6.15 -0.16 -12.48
C GLU A 41 -6.46 -0.55 -11.03
N GLY A 42 -5.58 -1.31 -10.38
CA GLY A 42 -5.67 -1.60 -8.96
C GLY A 42 -5.32 -0.39 -8.11
N ILE A 43 -6.09 -0.22 -7.04
CA ILE A 43 -5.95 0.84 -6.06
C ILE A 43 -5.54 0.19 -4.75
N THR A 44 -4.40 0.62 -4.22
CA THR A 44 -3.93 0.25 -2.89
C THR A 44 -3.56 1.49 -2.08
N ARG A 45 -3.49 1.35 -0.75
CA ARG A 45 -3.19 2.47 0.14
C ARG A 45 -2.02 2.13 1.06
N ILE A 46 -0.84 2.65 0.73
CA ILE A 46 0.37 2.45 1.52
C ILE A 46 0.49 3.60 2.52
N LYS A 47 0.31 3.33 3.82
CA LYS A 47 0.45 4.33 4.91
C LYS A 47 -0.33 5.62 4.66
N GLY A 48 -1.51 5.52 4.04
CA GLY A 48 -2.37 6.66 3.72
C GLY A 48 -2.11 7.35 2.39
N LEU A 49 -1.12 6.89 1.60
CA LEU A 49 -0.91 7.34 0.22
C LEU A 49 -1.57 6.36 -0.75
N VAL A 50 -2.40 6.88 -1.66
CA VAL A 50 -3.03 6.08 -2.71
C VAL A 50 -1.99 5.74 -3.77
N THR A 51 -1.81 4.46 -4.04
CA THR A 51 -0.90 3.95 -5.06
C THR A 51 -1.71 3.25 -6.14
N PHE A 52 -1.47 3.65 -7.39
CA PHE A 52 -2.08 3.03 -8.56
C PHE A 52 -1.13 1.98 -9.13
N VAL A 53 -1.68 0.79 -9.39
CA VAL A 53 -0.97 -0.37 -9.92
C VAL A 53 -1.73 -0.87 -11.15
N PRO A 54 -1.12 -0.87 -12.34
CA PRO A 54 -1.79 -1.37 -13.55
C PRO A 54 -1.84 -2.90 -13.56
N ASN A 55 -2.87 -3.48 -14.19
CA ASN A 55 -3.03 -4.93 -14.42
C ASN A 55 -3.20 -5.79 -13.16
N THR A 56 -3.78 -5.26 -12.09
CA THR A 56 -4.01 -5.99 -10.83
C THR A 56 -5.50 -6.06 -10.46
N LYS A 57 -5.94 -7.17 -9.87
CA LYS A 57 -7.34 -7.39 -9.44
C LYS A 57 -7.48 -7.13 -7.93
N PRO A 58 -8.71 -6.93 -7.42
CA PRO A 58 -8.91 -6.75 -5.98
C PRO A 58 -8.72 -8.09 -5.26
N GLY A 59 -8.04 -8.08 -4.12
CA GLY A 59 -7.67 -9.29 -3.37
C GLY A 59 -6.32 -9.90 -3.75
N ASP A 60 -5.66 -9.40 -4.80
CA ASP A 60 -4.31 -9.85 -5.14
C ASP A 60 -3.27 -9.30 -4.15
N HIS A 61 -2.35 -10.17 -3.75
CA HIS A 61 -1.11 -9.79 -3.08
C HIS A 61 0.01 -9.73 -4.13
N VAL A 62 0.57 -8.54 -4.34
CA VAL A 62 1.62 -8.34 -5.35
C VAL A 62 2.78 -7.55 -4.80
N ARG A 63 3.98 -7.82 -5.32
CA ARG A 63 5.15 -6.99 -5.11
C ARG A 63 5.19 -5.89 -6.14
N ILE A 64 5.07 -4.66 -5.65
CA ILE A 64 5.09 -3.47 -6.49
C ILE A 64 6.34 -2.65 -6.22
N LYS A 65 6.87 -2.03 -7.26
CA LYS A 65 7.97 -1.07 -7.19
C LYS A 65 7.47 0.32 -7.51
N ILE A 66 7.69 1.26 -6.60
CA ILE A 66 7.25 2.64 -6.82
C ILE A 66 8.16 3.30 -7.85
N THR A 67 7.62 3.63 -9.01
CA THR A 67 8.36 4.29 -10.09
C THR A 67 8.26 5.81 -9.98
N ARG A 68 7.12 6.31 -9.48
CA ARG A 68 6.84 7.75 -9.42
C ARG A 68 5.98 8.10 -8.22
N ILE A 69 6.35 9.17 -7.52
CA ILE A 69 5.63 9.70 -6.35
C ILE A 69 5.18 11.12 -6.67
N SER A 70 3.88 11.34 -6.62
CA SER A 70 3.25 12.65 -6.74
C SER A 70 2.85 13.20 -5.37
N ARG A 71 2.34 14.43 -5.33
CA ARG A 71 1.97 15.11 -4.07
C ARG A 71 0.83 14.44 -3.29
N ARG A 72 -0.02 13.64 -3.97
CA ARG A 72 -1.24 13.03 -3.42
C ARG A 72 -1.39 11.54 -3.71
N PHE A 73 -0.58 10.99 -4.61
CA PHE A 73 -0.64 9.61 -5.05
C PHE A 73 0.75 9.11 -5.47
N ALA A 74 0.93 7.81 -5.57
CA ALA A 74 2.09 7.17 -6.17
C ALA A 74 1.65 6.28 -7.35
N GLU A 75 2.54 6.12 -8.32
CA GLU A 75 2.43 5.15 -9.41
C GLU A 75 3.48 4.07 -9.16
N ALA A 76 3.08 2.81 -9.30
CA ALA A 76 3.95 1.68 -9.11
C ALA A 76 3.76 0.65 -10.23
N GLU A 77 4.82 -0.07 -10.55
CA GLU A 77 4.82 -1.19 -11.48
C GLU A 77 4.85 -2.51 -10.70
N VAL A 78 4.19 -3.54 -11.21
CA VAL A 78 4.28 -4.91 -10.65
C VAL A 78 5.63 -5.49 -11.05
N VAL A 79 6.48 -5.77 -10.07
CA VAL A 79 7.80 -6.42 -10.30
C VAL A 79 7.78 -7.91 -9.99
N GLY A 80 6.71 -8.40 -9.37
CA GLY A 80 6.45 -9.82 -9.17
C GLY A 80 5.06 -10.04 -8.58
N GLU A 81 4.45 -11.18 -8.91
CA GLU A 81 3.26 -11.67 -8.24
C GLU A 81 3.70 -12.23 -6.89
N ALA A 82 3.23 -11.65 -5.79
CA ALA A 82 3.48 -12.22 -4.46
C ALA A 82 2.42 -13.31 -4.23
N GLU A 83 2.59 -14.40 -5.00
CA GLU A 83 1.90 -15.69 -4.84
C GLU A 83 0.40 -15.59 -4.48
N ALA A 84 -0.43 -15.45 -5.51
CA ALA A 84 -1.85 -15.81 -5.48
C ALA A 84 -2.14 -16.83 -6.59
N LYS A 85 -1.46 -17.97 -6.53
CA LYS A 85 -1.96 -19.25 -7.02
C LYS A 85 -1.97 -20.17 -5.80
N GLU A 86 -3.06 -20.90 -5.61
CA GLU A 86 -3.36 -21.77 -4.44
C GLU A 86 -4.16 -21.11 -3.30
N VAL A 87 -5.37 -20.59 -3.57
CA VAL A 87 -6.54 -20.84 -2.71
C VAL A 87 -7.84 -20.77 -3.55
N GLU A 88 -7.98 -21.59 -4.60
CA GLU A 88 -9.28 -21.74 -5.29
C GLU A 88 -9.45 -23.11 -5.98
N GLU A 89 -8.79 -24.16 -5.48
CA GLU A 89 -8.98 -25.57 -5.91
C GLU A 89 -9.14 -26.51 -4.69
N ALA A 90 -9.75 -26.05 -3.60
CA ALA A 90 -9.97 -26.90 -2.41
C ALA A 90 -11.35 -26.73 -1.75
N GLU A 91 -12.34 -26.14 -2.45
CA GLU A 91 -13.72 -26.05 -1.94
C GLU A 91 -14.75 -26.64 -2.93
N GLU A 92 -14.33 -27.63 -3.71
CA GLU A 92 -15.22 -28.43 -4.56
C GLU A 92 -14.83 -29.91 -4.49
N GLU A 93 -14.88 -30.53 -3.29
CA GLU A 93 -14.93 -31.99 -3.14
C GLU A 93 -15.44 -32.41 -1.74
N GLU A 94 -16.64 -31.93 -1.34
CA GLU A 94 -17.46 -32.61 -0.32
C GLU A 94 -18.92 -32.70 -0.80
N THR A 95 -19.12 -33.14 -2.04
CA THR A 95 -20.35 -33.85 -2.39
C THR A 95 -20.02 -35.05 -3.26
N ALA A 96 -20.44 -36.22 -2.78
CA ALA A 96 -20.62 -37.49 -3.50
C ALA A 96 -19.42 -38.43 -3.62
N GLU A 97 -19.34 -39.36 -2.67
CA GLU A 97 -19.36 -40.84 -2.80
C GLU A 97 -18.99 -41.39 -1.39
N GLU A 98 -19.53 -42.44 -0.78
CA GLU A 98 -20.54 -43.45 -1.07
C GLU A 98 -20.77 -44.19 0.27
N GLY A 99 -21.94 -44.76 0.44
CA GLY A 99 -22.28 -45.59 1.60
C GLY A 99 -23.67 -46.20 1.49
N GLU A 100 -23.95 -46.85 0.35
CA GLU A 100 -24.88 -47.98 0.34
C GLU A 100 -24.31 -49.14 1.19
N ALA A 101 -25.20 -50.02 1.66
CA ALA A 101 -25.01 -51.17 2.57
C ALA A 101 -24.94 -50.76 4.06
N GLU A 102 -25.90 -51.09 4.91
CA GLU A 102 -26.64 -52.37 5.07
C GLU A 102 -28.10 -52.13 5.53
#